data_AF-A0A8H7G0J3-F1
#
_entry.id   AF-A0A8H7G0J3-F1
#
_cell.length_a   1.000
_cell.length_b   1.000
_cell.length_c   1.000
_cell.angle_alpha   90.00
_cell.angle_beta   90.00
_cell.angle_gamma   90.00
#
_symmetry.space_group_name_H-M   'P 1'
#
loop_
_entity.id
_entity.type
_entity.pdbx_description
1 polymer ?
#
loop_
_entity_poly.entity_id
_entity_poly.type
_entity_poly.pdbx_seq_one_letter_code
_entity_poly.pdbx_strand_id
1 'polypeptide(L)'
;MEQQLVAIRAVTDLEAKLGITGGRWTVDHPEYIATRQYMQQREYHRALDKIQQLVVQRLFELSKANLSGMGYKLRESIWRALKVRSKAIQHALDRYNTVAPLMKPPAPKLEWSQIMDYVFVSEFELLKYSRSHQDITDEPWSRPVYREATSKYFKLLRAHEEIGRVNVEARRLRTAIRDEHMLYEERIIYLRTADALLAAELEARYATRRRVNALHSHKLDRLEALSGFTGIRGAGTRRGAKPLREEAGIEDDSEVDVRAFMTHADREQRAVINGDNEEEDGEEHGQANDEDVDELA
;
A
#
# COMPACT_ATOMS: atom_id res chain seq x y z
N MET A 1 -9.35 -4.79 60.30
CA MET A 1 -10.67 -5.41 60.55
C MET A 1 -11.82 -4.41 60.43
N GLU A 2 -11.73 -3.19 60.98
CA GLU A 2 -12.80 -2.17 60.86
C GLU A 2 -13.18 -1.82 59.41
N GLN A 3 -12.19 -1.65 58.51
CA GLN A 3 -12.47 -1.30 57.11
C GLN A 3 -13.29 -2.37 56.36
N GLN A 4 -13.08 -3.65 56.66
CA GLN A 4 -13.86 -4.74 56.06
C GLN A 4 -15.31 -4.75 56.57
N LEU A 5 -15.51 -4.48 57.85
CA LEU A 5 -16.86 -4.41 58.44
C LEU A 5 -17.66 -3.21 57.89
N VAL A 6 -17.00 -2.07 57.70
CA VAL A 6 -17.61 -0.88 57.06
C VAL A 6 -17.99 -1.18 55.61
N ALA A 7 -17.11 -1.83 54.84
CA ALA A 7 -17.41 -2.22 53.47
C ALA A 7 -18.57 -3.22 53.38
N ILE A 8 -18.62 -4.21 54.27
CA ILE A 8 -19.70 -5.21 54.30
C ILE A 8 -21.05 -4.54 54.60
N ARG A 9 -21.10 -3.59 55.54
CA ARG A 9 -22.31 -2.81 55.86
C ARG A 9 -22.76 -1.92 54.70
N ALA A 10 -21.83 -1.24 54.03
CA ALA A 10 -22.15 -0.42 52.87
C ALA A 10 -22.74 -1.25 51.72
N VAL A 11 -22.23 -2.46 51.51
CA VAL A 11 -22.76 -3.39 50.50
C VAL A 11 -24.15 -3.88 50.88
N THR A 12 -24.41 -4.27 52.14
CA THR A 12 -25.75 -4.67 52.58
C THR A 12 -26.79 -3.54 52.45
N ASP A 13 -26.41 -2.30 52.74
CA ASP A 13 -27.31 -1.15 52.59
C ASP A 13 -27.65 -0.87 51.12
N LEU A 14 -26.68 -1.07 50.21
CA LEU A 14 -26.89 -0.94 48.77
C LEU A 14 -27.74 -2.08 48.20
N GLU A 15 -27.51 -3.32 48.63
CA GLU A 15 -28.32 -4.49 48.26
C GLU A 15 -29.80 -4.28 48.65
N ALA A 16 -30.05 -3.74 49.85
CA ALA A 16 -31.39 -3.41 50.33
C ALA A 16 -32.05 -2.29 49.49
N LYS A 17 -31.31 -1.23 49.15
CA LYS A 17 -31.81 -0.12 48.32
C LYS A 17 -32.12 -0.55 46.88
N LEU A 18 -31.39 -1.51 46.34
CA LEU A 18 -31.55 -2.01 44.98
C LEU A 18 -32.56 -3.17 44.88
N GLY A 19 -33.15 -3.60 46.00
CA GLY A 19 -34.17 -4.66 46.00
C GLY A 19 -33.62 -6.04 45.62
N ILE A 20 -32.33 -6.30 45.86
CA ILE A 20 -31.70 -7.58 45.52
C ILE A 20 -32.10 -8.60 46.60
N THR A 21 -33.16 -9.37 46.35
CA THR A 21 -33.75 -10.32 47.31
C THR A 21 -33.27 -11.77 47.16
N GLY A 22 -32.52 -12.09 46.10
CA GLY A 22 -31.81 -13.36 45.96
C GLY A 22 -30.47 -13.26 46.68
N GLY A 23 -30.16 -14.17 47.60
CA GLY A 23 -28.94 -14.12 48.41
C GLY A 23 -27.66 -13.94 47.59
N ARG A 24 -26.60 -13.43 48.23
CA ARG A 24 -25.29 -13.19 47.58
C ARG A 24 -24.84 -14.42 46.82
N TRP A 25 -24.40 -14.21 45.58
CA TRP A 25 -23.84 -15.26 44.75
C TRP A 25 -22.68 -15.96 45.47
N THR A 26 -22.87 -17.22 45.79
CA THR A 26 -21.82 -18.12 46.27
C THR A 26 -21.05 -18.69 45.08
N VAL A 27 -19.91 -19.33 45.36
CA VAL A 27 -19.04 -19.91 44.31
C VAL A 27 -19.78 -20.94 43.44
N ASP A 28 -20.78 -21.60 44.01
CA ASP A 28 -21.59 -22.63 43.36
C ASP A 28 -22.84 -22.06 42.64
N HIS A 29 -23.12 -20.76 42.77
CA HIS A 29 -24.28 -20.14 42.15
C HIS A 29 -24.13 -20.16 40.61
N PRO A 30 -25.15 -20.59 39.85
CA PRO A 30 -25.05 -20.73 38.39
C PRO A 30 -24.66 -19.41 37.71
N GLU A 31 -25.20 -18.28 38.18
CA GLU A 31 -24.87 -16.95 37.64
C GLU A 31 -23.42 -16.54 37.95
N TYR A 32 -22.87 -16.96 39.10
CA TYR A 32 -21.46 -16.73 39.43
C TYR A 32 -20.54 -17.54 38.52
N ILE A 33 -20.85 -18.81 38.31
CA ILE A 33 -20.09 -19.69 37.41
C ILE A 33 -20.13 -19.15 35.97
N ALA A 34 -21.32 -18.77 35.48
CA ALA A 34 -21.48 -18.18 34.15
C ALA A 34 -20.71 -16.87 34.01
N THR A 35 -20.79 -15.98 35.00
CA THR A 35 -20.05 -14.71 34.99
C THR A 35 -18.54 -14.94 35.03
N ARG A 36 -18.06 -15.90 35.83
CA ARG A 36 -16.65 -16.26 35.89
C ARG A 36 -16.14 -16.78 34.54
N GLN A 37 -16.90 -17.66 33.88
CA GLN A 37 -16.57 -18.15 32.53
C GLN A 37 -16.53 -17.00 31.52
N TYR A 38 -17.54 -16.12 31.55
CA TYR A 38 -17.59 -14.93 30.70
C TYR A 38 -16.38 -14.02 30.92
N MET A 39 -15.98 -13.78 32.18
CA MET A 39 -14.81 -12.95 32.50
C MET A 39 -13.51 -13.56 31.97
N GLN A 40 -13.33 -14.88 32.11
CA GLN A 40 -12.17 -15.60 31.56
C GLN A 40 -12.13 -15.51 30.04
N GLN A 41 -13.25 -15.76 29.36
CA GLN A 41 -13.36 -15.64 27.91
C GLN A 41 -13.07 -14.21 27.43
N ARG A 42 -13.60 -13.21 28.14
CA ARG A 42 -13.33 -11.81 27.84
C ARG A 42 -11.86 -11.44 28.04
N GLU A 43 -11.22 -11.95 29.08
CA GLU A 43 -9.80 -11.73 29.31
C GLU A 43 -8.95 -12.36 28.21
N TYR A 44 -9.27 -13.58 27.80
CA TYR A 44 -8.65 -14.25 26.65
C TYR A 44 -8.76 -13.41 25.38
N HIS A 45 -9.97 -12.97 25.03
CA HIS A 45 -10.18 -12.13 23.83
C HIS A 45 -9.45 -10.79 23.92
N ARG A 46 -9.36 -10.17 25.10
CA ARG A 46 -8.59 -8.93 25.28
C ARG A 46 -7.09 -9.15 25.12
N ALA A 47 -6.55 -10.26 25.61
CA ALA A 47 -5.15 -10.60 25.42
C ALA A 47 -4.86 -10.85 23.94
N LEU A 48 -5.74 -11.57 23.26
CA LEU A 48 -5.67 -11.84 21.82
C LEU A 48 -5.76 -10.55 20.98
N ASP A 49 -6.79 -9.72 21.19
CA ASP A 49 -6.98 -8.43 20.52
C ASP A 49 -5.75 -7.52 20.73
N LYS A 50 -5.12 -7.58 21.92
CA LYS A 50 -3.93 -6.78 22.20
C LYS A 50 -2.71 -7.22 21.39
N ILE A 51 -2.47 -8.53 21.27
CA ILE A 51 -1.41 -9.06 20.41
C ILE A 51 -1.65 -8.63 18.97
N GLN A 52 -2.87 -8.84 18.45
CA GLN A 52 -3.25 -8.48 17.09
C GLN A 52 -2.97 -7.01 16.79
N GLN A 53 -3.44 -6.12 17.67
CA GLN A 53 -3.22 -4.69 17.51
C GLN A 53 -1.73 -4.36 17.39
N LEU A 54 -0.89 -4.94 18.27
CA LEU A 54 0.54 -4.66 18.29
C LEU A 54 1.27 -5.21 17.06
N VAL A 55 0.90 -6.40 16.59
CA VAL A 55 1.52 -6.99 15.39
C VAL A 55 1.14 -6.20 14.14
N VAL A 56 -0.14 -5.86 13.97
CA VAL A 56 -0.59 -5.01 12.85
C VAL A 56 0.14 -3.66 12.86
N GLN A 57 0.26 -3.05 14.03
CA GLN A 57 1.03 -1.83 14.21
C GLN A 57 2.51 -1.99 13.81
N ARG A 58 3.16 -3.11 14.19
CA ARG A 58 4.56 -3.41 13.80
C ARG A 58 4.69 -3.55 12.28
N LEU A 59 3.76 -4.24 11.63
CA LEU A 59 3.77 -4.43 10.17
C LEU A 59 3.66 -3.09 9.42
N PHE A 60 2.81 -2.18 9.88
CA PHE A 60 2.74 -0.83 9.32
C PHE A 60 4.01 -0.01 9.54
N GLU A 61 4.70 -0.19 10.67
CA GLU A 61 6.02 0.43 10.87
C GLU A 61 7.09 -0.12 9.95
N LEU A 62 7.14 -1.44 9.76
CA LEU A 62 8.08 -2.08 8.82
C LEU A 62 7.82 -1.60 7.39
N SER A 63 6.56 -1.55 6.97
CA SER A 63 6.18 -1.00 5.67
C SER A 63 6.65 0.45 5.50
N LYS A 64 6.53 1.26 6.55
CA LYS A 64 7.09 2.62 6.54
C LYS A 64 8.61 2.58 6.43
N ALA A 65 9.31 1.80 7.25
CA ALA A 65 10.77 1.71 7.23
C ALA A 65 11.34 1.43 5.82
N ASN A 66 10.60 0.68 5.00
CA ASN A 66 10.98 0.29 3.63
C ASN A 66 10.73 1.37 2.56
N LEU A 67 10.14 2.52 2.87
CA LEU A 67 9.94 3.59 1.89
C LEU A 67 11.27 4.34 1.62
N SER A 68 11.64 4.45 0.35
CA SER A 68 12.80 5.24 -0.09
C SER A 68 12.56 6.74 0.08
N GLY A 69 13.63 7.51 0.35
CA GLY A 69 13.56 8.98 0.47
C GLY A 69 13.27 9.53 1.87
N MET A 70 13.30 8.71 2.94
CA MET A 70 13.16 9.21 4.31
C MET A 70 14.46 9.72 4.93
N GLY A 71 14.38 10.90 5.56
CA GLY A 71 15.48 11.48 6.31
C GLY A 71 15.91 10.61 7.51
N TYR A 72 17.20 10.65 7.83
CA TYR A 72 17.84 9.83 8.88
C TYR A 72 17.08 9.82 10.22
N LYS A 73 16.65 10.99 10.72
CA LYS A 73 15.94 11.12 12.00
C LYS A 73 14.60 10.37 12.03
N LEU A 74 13.87 10.34 10.90
CA LEU A 74 12.61 9.63 10.81
C LEU A 74 12.84 8.12 10.82
N ARG A 75 13.85 7.64 10.09
CA ARG A 75 14.28 6.24 10.11
C ARG A 75 14.67 5.79 11.52
N GLU A 76 15.46 6.59 12.24
CA GLU A 76 15.85 6.30 13.62
C GLU A 76 14.63 6.21 14.56
N SER A 77 13.66 7.11 14.40
CA SER A 77 12.43 7.07 15.19
C SER A 77 11.60 5.80 14.94
N ILE A 78 11.53 5.33 13.68
CA ILE A 78 10.85 4.09 13.31
C ILE A 78 11.56 2.89 13.94
N TRP A 79 12.89 2.82 13.89
CA TRP A 79 13.66 1.75 14.52
C TRP A 79 13.45 1.69 16.04
N ARG A 80 13.46 2.84 16.73
CA ARG A 80 13.17 2.90 18.16
C ARG A 80 11.75 2.40 18.46
N ALA A 81 10.78 2.83 17.66
CA ALA A 81 9.39 2.42 17.83
C ALA A 81 9.19 0.91 17.57
N LEU A 82 9.86 0.34 16.56
CA LEU A 82 9.90 -1.11 16.31
C LEU A 82 10.48 -1.90 17.50
N LYS A 83 11.60 -1.45 18.09
CA LYS A 83 12.18 -2.09 19.28
C LYS A 83 11.23 -2.07 20.48
N VAL A 84 10.59 -0.94 20.74
CA VAL A 84 9.58 -0.80 21.81
C VAL A 84 8.39 -1.72 21.54
N ARG A 85 7.94 -1.78 20.28
CA ARG A 85 6.81 -2.63 19.89
C ARG A 85 7.13 -4.11 20.03
N SER A 86 8.34 -4.53 19.69
CA SER A 86 8.80 -5.91 19.88
C SER A 86 8.65 -6.35 21.33
N LYS A 87 9.13 -5.54 22.29
CA LYS A 87 8.96 -5.81 23.72
C LYS A 87 7.49 -5.82 24.15
N ALA A 88 6.68 -4.90 23.62
CA ALA A 88 5.25 -4.86 23.92
C ALA A 88 4.52 -6.12 23.42
N ILE A 89 4.90 -6.66 22.25
CA ILE A 89 4.36 -7.92 21.72
C ILE A 89 4.79 -9.08 22.62
N GLN A 90 6.05 -9.14 23.09
CA GLN A 90 6.49 -10.20 24.02
C GLN A 90 5.65 -10.20 25.30
N HIS A 91 5.43 -9.04 25.93
CA HIS A 91 4.57 -8.97 27.12
C HIS A 91 3.11 -9.32 26.85
N ALA A 92 2.58 -8.94 25.68
CA ALA A 92 1.22 -9.31 25.29
C ALA A 92 1.12 -10.83 25.04
N LEU A 93 2.16 -11.43 24.45
CA LEU A 93 2.30 -12.86 24.21
C LEU A 93 2.31 -13.65 25.52
N ASP A 94 3.11 -13.22 26.50
CA ASP A 94 3.13 -13.81 27.84
C ASP A 94 1.74 -13.81 28.46
N ARG A 95 1.07 -12.66 28.42
CA ARG A 95 -0.30 -12.53 28.94
C ARG A 95 -1.27 -13.48 28.24
N TYR A 96 -1.23 -13.58 26.92
CA TYR A 96 -2.06 -14.54 26.19
C TYR A 96 -1.74 -15.98 26.59
N ASN A 97 -0.47 -16.36 26.63
CA ASN A 97 -0.03 -17.71 26.96
C ASN A 97 -0.35 -18.12 28.42
N THR A 98 -0.57 -17.16 29.33
CA THR A 98 -1.09 -17.43 30.68
C THR A 98 -2.59 -17.75 30.69
N VAL A 99 -3.38 -17.11 29.82
CA VAL A 99 -4.85 -17.22 29.81
C VAL A 99 -5.33 -18.32 28.86
N ALA A 100 -4.63 -18.56 27.76
CA ALA A 100 -4.98 -19.54 26.73
C ALA A 100 -5.22 -20.97 27.27
N PRO A 101 -4.40 -21.52 28.20
CA PRO A 101 -4.62 -22.85 28.76
C PRO A 101 -5.85 -22.94 29.68
N LEU A 102 -6.33 -21.81 30.20
CA LEU A 102 -7.48 -21.73 31.11
C LEU A 102 -8.83 -21.77 30.37
N MET A 103 -8.79 -21.61 29.04
CA MET A 103 -9.98 -21.66 28.19
C MET A 103 -10.54 -23.08 28.06
N LYS A 104 -11.83 -23.17 27.71
CA LYS A 104 -12.52 -24.43 27.41
C LYS A 104 -13.17 -24.32 26.02
N PRO A 105 -12.66 -25.02 25.00
CA PRO A 105 -11.44 -25.84 25.01
C PRO A 105 -10.16 -25.00 25.21
N PRO A 106 -9.05 -25.60 25.68
CA PRO A 106 -7.77 -24.90 25.83
C PRO A 106 -7.30 -24.35 24.49
N ALA A 107 -6.96 -23.06 24.45
CA ALA A 107 -6.43 -22.44 23.24
C ALA A 107 -4.93 -22.77 23.08
N PRO A 108 -4.42 -22.87 21.84
CA PRO A 108 -3.01 -23.13 21.59
C PRO A 108 -2.16 -21.97 22.10
N LYS A 109 -0.98 -22.30 22.64
CA LYS A 109 0.06 -21.32 22.94
C LYS A 109 0.70 -20.84 21.65
N LEU A 110 1.14 -19.59 21.67
CA LEU A 110 1.79 -18.95 20.54
C LEU A 110 3.27 -18.76 20.85
N GLU A 111 4.09 -19.10 19.87
CA GLU A 111 5.52 -18.89 19.94
C GLU A 111 5.91 -17.53 19.35
N TRP A 112 7.02 -16.96 19.82
CA TRP A 112 7.52 -15.68 19.33
C TRP A 112 7.90 -15.75 17.84
N SER A 113 8.51 -16.85 17.40
CA SER A 113 8.89 -17.09 15.99
C SER A 113 7.68 -16.98 15.07
N GLN A 114 6.58 -17.66 15.42
CA GLN A 114 5.33 -17.62 14.66
C GLN A 114 4.82 -16.19 14.46
N ILE A 115 5.00 -15.31 15.45
CA ILE A 115 4.58 -13.91 15.36
C ILE A 115 5.52 -13.07 14.49
N MET A 116 6.82 -13.38 14.51
CA MET A 116 7.83 -12.68 13.74
C MET A 116 7.81 -13.05 12.26
N ASP A 117 7.46 -14.30 11.95
CA ASP A 117 7.37 -14.85 10.59
C ASP A 117 6.22 -14.23 9.79
N TYR A 118 5.28 -13.53 10.44
CA TYR A 118 4.22 -12.81 9.73
C TYR A 118 4.80 -11.61 8.98
N VAL A 119 4.73 -11.64 7.65
CA VAL A 119 5.17 -10.56 6.76
C VAL A 119 4.00 -9.67 6.37
N PHE A 120 2.79 -10.22 6.33
CA PHE A 120 1.57 -9.49 5.97
C PHE A 120 0.50 -9.53 7.05
N VAL A 121 -0.29 -8.45 7.15
CA VAL A 121 -1.44 -8.36 8.08
C VAL A 121 -2.45 -9.48 7.82
N SER A 122 -2.55 -9.89 6.55
CA SER A 122 -3.39 -11.00 6.14
C SER A 122 -2.92 -12.34 6.70
N GLU A 123 -1.63 -12.52 6.94
CA GLU A 123 -1.05 -13.75 7.49
C GLU A 123 -1.25 -13.85 9.01
N PHE A 124 -1.75 -12.79 9.66
CA PHE A 124 -2.07 -12.82 11.08
C PHE A 124 -3.35 -13.65 11.35
N GLU A 125 -3.18 -14.96 11.30
CA GLU A 125 -4.18 -16.01 11.54
C GLU A 125 -4.84 -15.92 12.92
N LEU A 126 -4.23 -15.19 13.86
CA LEU A 126 -4.77 -14.96 15.20
C LEU A 126 -6.06 -14.16 15.25
N LEU A 127 -6.41 -13.45 14.18
CA LEU A 127 -7.71 -12.77 14.02
C LEU A 127 -8.89 -13.76 13.97
N LYS A 128 -8.61 -15.04 13.71
CA LYS A 128 -9.60 -16.10 13.46
C LYS A 128 -10.20 -16.72 14.71
N TYR A 129 -9.51 -16.63 15.84
CA TYR A 129 -10.04 -17.02 17.14
C TYR A 129 -10.86 -15.89 17.81
N SER A 130 -10.99 -14.73 17.16
CA SER A 130 -11.74 -13.60 17.68
C SER A 130 -13.19 -13.64 17.20
N ARG A 131 -14.08 -13.93 18.15
CA ARG A 131 -15.52 -13.59 18.19
C ARG A 131 -16.53 -14.48 17.44
N SER A 132 -16.17 -15.30 16.45
CA SER A 132 -17.12 -16.27 15.89
C SER A 132 -17.02 -17.61 16.60
N HIS A 133 -18.17 -18.20 16.94
CA HIS A 133 -18.30 -19.58 17.43
C HIS A 133 -17.83 -20.65 16.42
N GLN A 134 -17.33 -20.24 15.25
CA GLN A 134 -16.77 -21.08 14.22
C GLN A 134 -15.29 -20.77 14.06
N ASP A 135 -14.50 -21.83 14.17
CA ASP A 135 -13.10 -21.81 13.84
C ASP A 135 -12.94 -21.63 12.33
N ILE A 136 -12.73 -20.38 11.91
CA ILE A 136 -12.50 -20.07 10.50
C ILE A 136 -11.09 -20.46 10.04
N THR A 137 -10.22 -21.01 10.91
CA THR A 137 -8.91 -21.53 10.49
C THR A 137 -9.04 -22.78 9.63
N ASP A 138 -10.08 -23.58 9.86
CA ASP A 138 -10.39 -24.78 9.06
C ASP A 138 -10.95 -24.45 7.67
N GLU A 139 -11.42 -23.22 7.46
CA GLU A 139 -12.00 -22.83 6.20
C GLU A 139 -10.95 -22.79 5.07
N PRO A 140 -11.24 -23.33 3.87
CA PRO A 140 -10.29 -23.36 2.76
C PRO A 140 -9.79 -21.97 2.34
N TRP A 141 -10.65 -20.95 2.33
CA TRP A 141 -10.25 -19.58 1.97
C TRP A 141 -9.33 -18.93 3.01
N SER A 142 -9.19 -19.55 4.18
CA SER A 142 -8.42 -19.02 5.30
C SER A 142 -6.94 -19.39 5.19
N ARG A 143 -6.62 -20.56 4.60
CA ARG A 143 -5.25 -21.09 4.54
C ARG A 143 -4.36 -20.24 3.61
N PRO A 144 -3.12 -19.89 3.99
CA PRO A 144 -2.24 -19.00 3.21
C PRO A 144 -2.07 -19.42 1.75
N VAL A 145 -1.80 -20.71 1.51
CA VAL A 145 -1.61 -21.27 0.16
C VAL A 145 -2.83 -21.02 -0.74
N TYR A 146 -4.04 -21.22 -0.21
CA TYR A 146 -5.26 -20.97 -0.98
C TYR A 146 -5.49 -19.49 -1.20
N ARG A 147 -5.22 -18.63 -0.22
CA ARG A 147 -5.32 -17.16 -0.38
C ARG A 147 -4.37 -16.61 -1.43
N GLU A 148 -3.14 -17.12 -1.45
CA GLU A 148 -2.16 -16.77 -2.49
C GLU A 148 -2.64 -17.22 -3.87
N ALA A 149 -3.10 -18.47 -3.99
CA ALA A 149 -3.63 -19.01 -5.23
C ALA A 149 -4.84 -18.21 -5.73
N THR A 150 -5.78 -17.90 -4.83
CA THR A 150 -6.96 -17.07 -5.11
C THR A 150 -6.56 -15.64 -5.52
N SER A 151 -5.58 -15.04 -4.85
CA SER A 151 -5.06 -13.71 -5.20
C SER A 151 -4.42 -13.71 -6.59
N LYS A 152 -3.62 -14.72 -6.92
CA LYS A 152 -3.01 -14.89 -8.24
C LYS A 152 -4.09 -15.10 -9.32
N TYR A 153 -5.07 -15.96 -9.04
CA TYR A 153 -6.20 -16.23 -9.93
C TYR A 153 -7.02 -14.97 -10.24
N PHE A 154 -7.42 -14.20 -9.21
CA PHE A 154 -8.17 -12.97 -9.42
C PHE A 154 -7.33 -11.86 -10.07
N LYS A 155 -6.03 -11.77 -9.76
CA LYS A 155 -5.12 -10.87 -10.50
C LYS A 155 -5.08 -11.22 -11.98
N LEU A 156 -5.02 -12.51 -12.33
CA LEU A 156 -5.03 -12.97 -13.72
C LEU A 156 -6.37 -12.66 -14.40
N LEU A 157 -7.50 -12.93 -13.75
CA LEU A 157 -8.82 -12.57 -14.28
C LEU A 157 -8.92 -11.06 -14.54
N ARG A 158 -8.54 -10.24 -13.56
CA ARG A 158 -8.59 -8.78 -13.67
C ARG A 158 -7.56 -8.21 -14.65
N ALA A 159 -6.43 -8.87 -14.86
CA ALA A 159 -5.42 -8.44 -15.84
C ALA A 159 -6.01 -8.37 -17.26
N HIS A 160 -6.94 -9.27 -17.61
CA HIS A 160 -7.63 -9.23 -18.90
C HIS A 160 -8.52 -7.98 -19.05
N GLU A 161 -9.24 -7.60 -17.99
CA GLU A 161 -10.00 -6.34 -17.96
C GLU A 161 -9.07 -5.12 -18.00
N GLU A 162 -7.94 -5.22 -17.30
CA GLU A 162 -6.96 -4.15 -17.17
C GLU A 162 -6.29 -3.84 -18.51
N ILE A 163 -6.03 -4.83 -19.38
CA ILE A 163 -5.57 -4.59 -20.75
C ILE A 163 -6.51 -3.63 -21.48
N GLY A 164 -7.82 -3.87 -21.40
CA GLY A 164 -8.82 -3.00 -22.01
C GLY A 164 -8.81 -1.58 -21.43
N ARG A 165 -8.65 -1.45 -20.11
CA ARG A 165 -8.57 -0.14 -19.43
C ARG A 165 -7.30 0.62 -19.81
N VAL A 166 -6.15 -0.04 -19.77
CA VAL A 166 -4.85 0.55 -20.13
C VAL A 166 -4.86 1.04 -21.57
N ASN A 167 -5.48 0.33 -22.51
CA ASN A 167 -5.64 0.80 -23.89
C ASN A 167 -6.39 2.15 -23.97
N VAL A 168 -7.48 2.29 -23.20
CA VAL A 168 -8.27 3.53 -23.14
C VAL A 168 -7.48 4.64 -22.46
N GLU A 169 -6.81 4.35 -21.35
CA GLU A 169 -6.04 5.31 -20.57
C GLU A 169 -4.80 5.79 -21.32
N ALA A 170 -4.09 4.90 -22.02
CA ALA A 170 -2.96 5.24 -22.87
C ALA A 170 -3.36 6.28 -23.93
N ARG A 171 -4.48 6.03 -24.62
CA ARG A 171 -5.01 6.97 -25.61
C ARG A 171 -5.45 8.30 -24.99
N ARG A 172 -6.08 8.27 -23.81
CA ARG A 172 -6.48 9.49 -23.08
C ARG A 172 -5.27 10.31 -22.66
N LEU A 173 -4.23 9.67 -22.13
CA LEU A 173 -2.99 10.31 -21.73
C LEU A 173 -2.30 10.95 -22.93
N ARG A 174 -2.20 10.23 -24.05
CA ARG A 174 -1.65 10.75 -25.30
C ARG A 174 -2.41 11.97 -25.81
N THR A 175 -3.73 11.92 -25.76
CA THR A 175 -4.61 13.06 -26.10
C THR A 175 -4.37 14.24 -25.18
N ALA A 176 -4.32 14.01 -23.86
CA ALA A 176 -4.09 15.07 -22.88
C ALA A 176 -2.72 15.74 -23.05
N ILE A 177 -1.66 14.97 -23.34
CA ILE A 177 -0.32 15.50 -23.62
C ILE A 177 -0.32 16.40 -24.86
N ARG A 178 -0.95 15.95 -25.96
CA ARG A 178 -1.07 16.74 -27.19
C ARG A 178 -1.85 18.03 -26.95
N ASP A 179 -3.04 17.92 -26.37
CA ASP A 179 -3.92 19.06 -26.14
C ASP A 179 -3.28 20.08 -25.18
N GLU A 180 -2.56 19.59 -24.15
CA GLU A 180 -1.76 20.43 -23.24
C GLU A 180 -0.65 21.16 -24.00
N HIS A 181 0.11 20.46 -24.86
CA HIS A 181 1.16 21.08 -25.69
C HIS A 181 0.61 22.20 -26.57
N MET A 182 -0.45 21.92 -27.34
CA MET A 182 -1.07 22.91 -28.23
C MET A 182 -1.56 24.15 -27.46
N LEU A 183 -2.16 23.94 -26.28
CA LEU A 183 -2.64 25.04 -25.44
C LEU A 183 -1.48 25.92 -24.93
N TYR A 184 -0.38 25.32 -24.46
CA TYR A 184 0.77 26.09 -24.01
C TYR A 184 1.40 26.89 -25.14
N GLU A 185 1.62 26.27 -26.31
CA GLU A 185 2.18 26.97 -27.48
C GLU A 185 1.31 28.15 -27.92
N GLU A 186 -0.02 27.95 -28.05
CA GLU A 186 -0.96 29.01 -28.40
C GLU A 186 -0.90 30.18 -27.40
N ARG A 187 -0.87 29.86 -26.09
CA ARG A 187 -0.83 30.88 -25.03
C ARG A 187 0.49 31.60 -24.95
N ILE A 188 1.60 30.90 -25.16
CA ILE A 188 2.94 31.50 -25.20
C ILE A 188 3.04 32.48 -26.37
N ILE A 189 2.62 32.07 -27.58
CA ILE A 189 2.63 32.94 -28.77
C ILE A 189 1.79 34.20 -28.54
N TYR A 190 0.58 34.03 -28.00
CA TYR A 190 -0.29 35.16 -27.67
C TYR A 190 0.36 36.10 -26.64
N LEU A 191 0.88 35.55 -25.54
CA LEU A 191 1.46 36.34 -24.45
C LEU A 191 2.76 37.03 -24.84
N ARG A 192 3.57 36.48 -25.75
CA ARG A 192 4.79 37.17 -26.24
C ARG A 192 4.49 38.57 -26.79
N THR A 193 3.29 38.79 -27.32
CA THR A 193 2.86 40.11 -27.83
C THR A 193 2.18 40.98 -26.77
N ALA A 194 1.53 40.38 -25.77
CA ALA A 194 0.74 41.10 -24.76
C ALA A 194 1.53 41.40 -23.47
N ASP A 195 2.32 40.42 -23.00
CA ASP A 195 3.13 40.47 -21.79
C ASP A 195 4.31 39.47 -21.89
N ALA A 196 5.49 40.01 -22.23
CA ALA A 196 6.70 39.23 -22.44
C ALA A 196 7.21 38.55 -21.16
N LEU A 197 7.00 39.15 -19.97
CA LEU A 197 7.46 38.56 -18.71
C LEU A 197 6.60 37.34 -18.35
N LEU A 198 5.28 37.45 -18.51
CA LEU A 198 4.38 36.32 -18.27
C LEU A 198 4.61 35.18 -19.28
N ALA A 199 4.93 35.52 -20.54
CA ALA A 199 5.30 34.52 -21.55
C ALA A 199 6.56 33.74 -21.14
N ALA A 200 7.60 34.44 -20.66
CA ALA A 200 8.85 33.81 -20.22
C ALA A 200 8.64 32.85 -19.02
N GLU A 201 7.83 33.24 -18.05
CA GLU A 201 7.47 32.37 -16.91
C GLU A 201 6.67 31.13 -17.36
N LEU A 202 5.72 31.33 -18.27
CA LEU A 202 4.92 30.23 -18.82
C LEU A 202 5.78 29.24 -19.61
N GLU A 203 6.73 29.73 -20.41
CA GLU A 203 7.72 28.94 -21.12
C GLU A 203 8.59 28.11 -20.17
N ALA A 204 9.12 28.73 -19.10
CA ALA A 204 9.95 28.04 -18.12
C ALA A 204 9.18 26.90 -17.42
N ARG A 205 7.93 27.17 -17.03
CA ARG A 205 7.05 26.16 -16.43
C ARG A 205 6.71 25.05 -17.42
N TYR A 206 6.41 25.41 -18.67
CA TYR A 206 6.09 24.46 -19.72
C TYR A 206 7.27 23.57 -20.08
N ALA A 207 8.50 24.08 -20.10
CA ALA A 207 9.71 23.32 -20.39
C ALA A 207 9.88 22.11 -19.45
N THR A 208 9.63 22.31 -18.15
CA THR A 208 9.68 21.23 -17.15
C THR A 208 8.60 20.18 -17.42
N ARG A 209 7.37 20.63 -17.69
CA ARG A 209 6.24 19.75 -18.01
C ARG A 209 6.46 18.95 -19.29
N ARG A 210 7.00 19.59 -20.33
CA ARG A 210 7.33 18.98 -21.63
C ARG A 210 8.33 17.83 -21.48
N ARG A 211 9.35 17.97 -20.63
CA ARG A 211 10.31 16.87 -20.36
C ARG A 211 9.62 15.63 -19.77
N VAL A 212 8.72 15.81 -18.81
CA VAL A 212 7.94 14.72 -18.22
C VAL A 212 7.01 14.08 -19.25
N ASN A 213 6.31 14.91 -20.04
CA ASN A 213 5.44 14.45 -21.11
C ASN A 213 6.20 13.70 -22.20
N ALA A 214 7.44 14.08 -22.53
CA ALA A 214 8.28 13.37 -23.48
C ALA A 214 8.59 11.94 -23.00
N LEU A 215 8.91 11.77 -21.71
CA LEU A 215 9.09 10.44 -21.12
C LEU A 215 7.81 9.60 -21.18
N HIS A 216 6.65 10.21 -20.89
CA HIS A 216 5.37 9.53 -21.01
C HIS A 216 5.06 9.12 -22.45
N SER A 217 5.28 10.02 -23.41
CA SER A 217 5.12 9.73 -24.85
C SER A 217 6.00 8.56 -25.27
N HIS A 218 7.27 8.53 -24.86
CA HIS A 218 8.15 7.41 -25.19
C HIS A 218 7.67 6.07 -24.61
N LYS A 219 7.15 6.08 -23.37
CA LYS A 219 6.55 4.88 -22.76
C LYS A 219 5.28 4.44 -23.50
N LEU A 220 4.46 5.39 -23.96
CA LEU A 220 3.27 5.11 -24.76
C LEU A 220 3.65 4.52 -26.13
N ASP A 221 4.70 5.03 -26.78
CA ASP A 221 5.21 4.46 -28.04
C ASP A 221 5.66 3.01 -27.86
N ARG A 222 6.40 2.74 -26.80
CA ARG A 222 6.82 1.37 -26.47
C ARG A 222 5.62 0.46 -26.19
N LEU A 223 4.59 0.97 -25.52
CA LEU A 223 3.36 0.22 -25.25
C LEU A 223 2.59 -0.08 -26.54
N GLU A 224 2.44 0.90 -27.43
CA GLU A 224 1.75 0.75 -28.72
C GLU A 224 2.51 -0.15 -29.72
N ALA A 225 3.82 -0.30 -29.53
CA ALA A 225 4.70 -1.17 -30.30
C ALA A 225 4.70 -2.64 -29.84
N LEU A 226 4.08 -2.96 -28.70
CA LEU A 226 3.98 -4.36 -28.24
C LEU A 226 3.13 -5.18 -29.23
N SER A 227 3.56 -6.41 -29.53
CA SER A 227 2.85 -7.31 -30.44
C SER A 227 1.43 -7.66 -29.97
N GLY A 228 1.19 -7.61 -28.66
CA GLY A 228 -0.11 -7.85 -28.03
C GLY A 228 -0.97 -6.60 -27.82
N PHE A 229 -0.58 -5.44 -28.35
CA PHE A 229 -1.37 -4.22 -28.19
C PHE A 229 -2.66 -4.27 -29.03
N THR A 230 -3.80 -4.11 -28.36
CA THR A 230 -5.15 -4.19 -28.97
C THR A 230 -5.88 -2.85 -28.98
N GLY A 231 -5.25 -1.78 -28.49
CA GLY A 231 -5.83 -0.44 -28.46
C GLY A 231 -5.71 0.30 -29.79
N ILE A 232 -6.30 1.50 -29.83
CA ILE A 232 -6.15 2.40 -30.97
C ILE A 232 -4.94 3.30 -30.73
N ARG A 233 -3.99 3.28 -31.68
CA ARG A 233 -2.75 4.07 -31.64
C ARG A 233 -3.01 5.55 -31.82
N GLY A 234 -2.08 6.36 -31.31
CA GLY A 234 -2.11 7.81 -31.45
C GLY A 234 -3.17 8.53 -30.61
N ALA A 235 -3.23 9.84 -30.76
CA ALA A 235 -4.13 10.69 -29.98
C ALA A 235 -5.59 10.55 -30.44
N GLY A 236 -6.52 10.67 -29.50
CA GLY A 236 -7.95 10.76 -29.77
C GLY A 236 -8.43 12.21 -29.83
N THR A 237 -9.74 12.39 -29.69
CA THR A 237 -10.38 13.71 -29.59
C THR A 237 -11.02 13.85 -28.22
N ARG A 238 -10.68 14.93 -27.50
CA ARG A 238 -11.27 15.21 -26.19
C ARG A 238 -12.73 15.65 -26.37
N ARG A 239 -13.66 14.97 -25.70
CA ARG A 239 -15.07 15.36 -25.70
C ARG A 239 -15.23 16.76 -25.11
N GLY A 240 -15.89 17.64 -25.85
CA GLY A 240 -16.10 19.05 -25.45
C GLY A 240 -14.94 19.99 -25.76
N ALA A 241 -13.86 19.52 -26.39
CA ALA A 241 -12.88 20.43 -26.97
C ALA A 241 -13.48 21.14 -28.19
N LYS A 242 -13.22 22.45 -28.33
CA LYS A 242 -13.46 23.13 -29.60
C LYS A 242 -12.55 22.48 -30.66
N PRO A 243 -13.03 22.20 -31.87
CA PRO A 243 -12.13 21.75 -32.94
C PRO A 243 -11.03 22.79 -33.08
N LEU A 244 -9.80 22.40 -32.76
CA LEU A 244 -8.63 23.15 -33.21
C LEU A 244 -8.69 23.08 -34.73
N ARG A 245 -8.70 24.26 -35.34
CA ARG A 245 -8.84 24.53 -36.78
C ARG A 245 -8.31 23.34 -37.60
N GLU A 246 -9.22 22.64 -38.28
CA GLU A 246 -8.85 21.62 -39.26
C GLU A 246 -7.80 22.22 -40.21
N GLU A 247 -6.67 21.54 -40.37
CA GLU A 247 -5.78 21.78 -41.49
C GLU A 247 -6.61 21.58 -42.75
N ALA A 248 -7.02 22.69 -43.35
CA ALA A 248 -7.79 22.69 -44.57
C ALA A 248 -6.91 22.12 -45.69
N GLY A 249 -7.23 20.89 -46.09
CA GLY A 249 -7.12 20.34 -47.43
C GLY A 249 -5.79 20.54 -48.17
N ILE A 250 -4.96 19.50 -48.15
CA ILE A 250 -4.20 19.11 -49.33
C ILE A 250 -4.54 17.64 -49.59
N GLU A 251 -5.38 17.40 -50.60
CA GLU A 251 -5.43 16.12 -51.29
C GLU A 251 -4.05 15.94 -51.96
N ASP A 252 -3.19 15.13 -51.38
CA ASP A 252 -2.08 14.54 -52.12
C ASP A 252 -1.88 13.09 -51.67
N ASP A 253 -1.96 12.20 -52.65
CA ASP A 253 -1.94 10.76 -52.54
C ASP A 253 -0.47 10.34 -52.38
N SER A 254 0.09 10.55 -51.20
CA SER A 254 1.37 9.97 -50.82
C SER A 254 1.39 9.61 -49.34
N GLU A 255 1.92 8.42 -49.07
CA GLU A 255 2.07 7.78 -47.78
C GLU A 255 2.66 8.74 -46.73
N VAL A 256 1.79 9.36 -45.91
CA VAL A 256 2.21 10.33 -44.89
C VAL A 256 2.92 9.58 -43.77
N ASP A 257 4.26 9.58 -43.81
CA ASP A 257 5.10 9.15 -42.70
C ASP A 257 4.78 10.00 -41.45
N VAL A 258 4.04 9.42 -40.51
CA VAL A 258 3.56 10.05 -39.25
C VAL A 258 4.72 10.30 -38.26
N ARG A 259 5.94 10.48 -38.76
CA ARG A 259 7.19 10.59 -37.99
C ARG A 259 7.70 12.01 -37.78
N ALA A 260 6.95 13.02 -38.20
CA ALA A 260 7.40 14.41 -38.12
C ALA A 260 6.75 15.20 -36.95
N PHE A 261 7.03 14.79 -35.72
CA PHE A 261 6.90 15.67 -34.56
C PHE A 261 8.27 15.80 -33.88
N MET A 262 9.23 16.41 -34.57
CA MET A 262 10.49 16.85 -33.99
C MET A 262 10.85 18.20 -34.58
N THR A 263 10.97 19.22 -33.73
CA THR A 263 11.48 20.54 -34.11
C THR A 263 13.00 20.48 -34.32
N HIS A 264 13.59 21.47 -35.00
CA HIS A 264 15.05 21.52 -35.24
C HIS A 264 15.87 21.41 -33.94
N ALA A 265 15.35 21.96 -32.84
CA ALA A 265 15.95 21.86 -31.51
C ALA A 265 15.98 20.42 -30.94
N ASP A 266 15.03 19.56 -31.34
CA ASP A 266 14.99 18.15 -30.93
C ASP A 266 16.02 17.30 -31.68
N ARG A 267 16.49 17.73 -32.86
CA ARG A 267 17.60 17.08 -33.59
C ARG A 267 18.96 17.40 -32.97
N GLU A 268 19.15 18.64 -32.50
CA GLU A 268 20.39 19.09 -31.86
C GLU A 268 20.61 18.43 -30.49
N GLN A 269 19.57 18.27 -29.67
CA GLN A 269 19.68 17.57 -28.37
C GLN A 269 19.99 16.08 -28.52
N ARG A 270 19.55 15.45 -29.62
CA ARG A 270 19.81 14.03 -29.88
C ARG A 270 21.24 13.76 -30.35
N ALA A 271 21.89 14.74 -31.00
CA ALA A 271 23.30 14.67 -31.38
C ALA A 271 24.23 14.73 -30.15
N VAL A 272 23.85 15.47 -29.11
CA VAL A 272 24.60 15.56 -27.85
C VAL A 272 24.49 14.28 -27.02
N ILE A 273 23.32 13.62 -27.02
CA ILE A 273 23.11 12.38 -26.25
C ILE A 273 23.82 11.16 -26.87
N ASN A 274 24.03 11.15 -28.19
CA ASN A 274 24.68 10.04 -28.88
C ASN A 274 26.20 10.20 -29.06
N GLY A 275 26.77 11.35 -28.67
CA GLY A 275 28.18 11.70 -28.91
C GLY A 275 29.18 11.31 -27.81
N ASP A 276 28.71 10.81 -26.66
CA ASP A 276 29.58 10.51 -25.50
C ASP A 276 29.78 9.00 -25.27
N ASN A 277 29.56 8.15 -26.28
CA ASN A 277 29.79 6.71 -26.18
C ASN A 277 30.88 6.24 -27.16
N GLU A 278 32.12 6.69 -26.96
CA GLU A 278 33.30 5.98 -27.48
C GLU A 278 34.39 5.89 -26.39
N GLU A 279 34.74 4.64 -26.07
CA GLU A 279 35.98 4.11 -25.48
C GLU A 279 36.23 4.20 -23.95
N GLU A 280 36.08 3.06 -23.25
CA GLU A 280 37.24 2.22 -22.84
C GLU A 280 36.75 0.87 -22.28
N ASP A 281 36.89 -0.19 -23.09
CA ASP A 281 36.87 -1.58 -22.63
C ASP A 281 38.24 -1.89 -21.98
N GLY A 282 38.23 -2.25 -20.70
CA GLY A 282 39.40 -2.71 -19.95
C GLY A 282 39.06 -3.92 -19.09
N GLU A 283 39.65 -5.06 -19.43
CA GLU A 283 39.44 -6.42 -18.91
C GLU A 283 39.49 -6.53 -17.37
N GLU A 284 38.47 -7.16 -16.78
CA GLU A 284 38.44 -7.53 -15.35
C GLU A 284 38.94 -8.98 -15.18
N HIS A 285 40.19 -9.13 -14.73
CA HIS A 285 40.72 -10.38 -14.20
C HIS A 285 40.18 -10.58 -12.78
N GLY A 286 39.42 -11.66 -12.59
CA GLY A 286 38.86 -12.03 -11.30
C GLY A 286 39.91 -12.44 -10.26
N GLN A 287 39.69 -12.00 -9.03
CA GLN A 287 40.16 -12.68 -7.82
C GLN A 287 39.11 -12.55 -6.72
N ALA A 288 38.85 -13.69 -6.07
CA ALA A 288 37.95 -13.89 -4.96
C ALA A 288 38.39 -13.12 -3.70
N ASN A 289 37.43 -12.78 -2.85
CA ASN A 289 37.51 -13.11 -1.42
C ASN A 289 36.12 -12.99 -0.77
N ASP A 290 35.86 -14.00 0.07
CA ASP A 290 34.81 -14.07 1.09
C ASP A 290 34.87 -12.88 2.06
N GLU A 291 33.72 -12.49 2.62
CA GLU A 291 33.57 -12.30 4.06
C GLU A 291 32.10 -12.04 4.45
N ASP A 292 31.70 -12.75 5.51
CA ASP A 292 30.40 -12.81 6.16
C ASP A 292 29.87 -11.46 6.65
N VAL A 293 28.55 -11.23 6.58
CA VAL A 293 27.83 -10.42 7.60
C VAL A 293 26.36 -10.86 7.76
N ASP A 294 26.14 -11.66 8.80
CA ASP A 294 25.06 -11.71 9.79
C ASP A 294 23.57 -11.52 9.42
N GLU A 295 22.84 -12.60 9.70
CA GLU A 295 21.46 -12.66 10.19
C GLU A 295 21.21 -11.68 11.35
N LEU A 296 20.09 -10.94 11.31
CA LEU A 296 19.59 -10.21 12.48
C LEU A 296 18.12 -10.52 12.76
N ALA A 297 17.98 -11.17 13.91
CA ALA A 297 16.79 -11.49 14.70
C ALA A 297 15.94 -10.28 15.13
#